data_AF-A0A6A3ZRB3-F1
#
_entry.id   AF-A0A6A3ZRB3-F1
#
_cell.length_a   1.000
_cell.length_b   1.000
_cell.length_c   1.000
_cell.angle_alpha   90.00
_cell.angle_beta   90.00
_cell.angle_gamma   90.00
#
_symmetry.space_group_name_H-M   'P 1'
#
loop_
_entity.id
_entity.type
_entity.pdbx_description
1 polymer ?
#
loop_
_entity_poly.entity_id
_entity_poly.type
_entity_poly.pdbx_seq_one_letter_code
_entity_poly.pdbx_strand_id
1 'polypeptide(L)'
;MASLGAKVLFPKFCKSRTYFHVSTRQLQLVLLKVALLVGVELHTAPDFEAIVPPQLSPVSAVLGASGTNNALAEPAGIERFVFCQKESLGIVCYFPNLETSEETKVKEFSWTTQLKHKMLHKMRKVGLVLENIVYFRGEMHYLVMTPKRHNLVVRRVVKKNHPNPADLVRTDNINHDAFHLFVNEIVNFVGIPRKTDFARLSIIDFSSLARADKAASILTSHGRKLYVGLIGDSLLEPV
;
A
#
# COMPACT_ATOMS: atom_id res chain seq x y z
N MET A 1 10.14 -6.78 15.32
CA MET A 1 8.97 -6.10 15.92
C MET A 1 8.65 -6.59 17.33
N ALA A 2 8.38 -7.88 17.55
CA ALA A 2 8.13 -8.38 18.91
C ALA A 2 9.30 -8.12 19.88
N SER A 3 10.53 -8.37 19.42
CA SER A 3 11.77 -8.05 20.15
C SER A 3 12.01 -6.55 20.37
N LEU A 4 11.40 -5.68 19.56
CA LEU A 4 11.46 -4.22 19.71
C LEU A 4 10.39 -3.68 20.68
N GLY A 5 9.70 -4.56 21.41
CA GLY A 5 8.69 -4.14 22.39
C GLY A 5 7.38 -3.64 21.77
N ALA A 6 7.04 -4.03 20.54
CA ALA A 6 5.84 -3.54 19.86
C ALA A 6 4.53 -3.74 20.68
N LYS A 7 4.39 -4.86 21.40
CA LYS A 7 3.25 -5.11 22.29
C LYS A 7 3.25 -4.25 23.56
N VAL A 8 4.41 -3.80 24.01
CA VAL A 8 4.53 -2.87 25.15
C VAL A 8 4.09 -1.48 24.72
N LEU A 9 4.55 -1.03 23.55
CA LEU A 9 4.23 0.29 23.00
C LEU A 9 2.81 0.39 22.43
N PHE A 10 2.26 -0.75 22.02
CA PHE A 10 0.94 -0.87 21.42
C PHE A 10 0.30 -2.23 21.78
N PRO A 11 -0.48 -2.31 22.87
CA PRO A 11 -1.04 -3.57 23.37
C PRO A 11 -1.93 -4.33 22.37
N LYS A 12 -2.57 -3.59 21.44
CA LYS A 12 -3.41 -4.14 20.36
C LYS A 12 -2.60 -4.54 19.11
N PHE A 13 -1.26 -4.59 19.18
CA PHE A 13 -0.41 -4.95 18.05
C PHE A 13 -0.59 -6.41 17.65
N CYS A 14 -0.87 -6.66 16.37
CA CYS A 14 -1.16 -7.98 15.81
C CYS A 14 -2.23 -8.75 16.63
N LYS A 15 -3.42 -8.15 16.77
CA LYS A 15 -4.57 -8.79 17.43
C LYS A 15 -5.00 -10.11 16.75
N SER A 16 -4.91 -10.17 15.41
CA SER A 16 -5.31 -11.37 14.68
C SER A 16 -4.30 -12.50 14.84
N ARG A 17 -4.82 -13.71 15.07
CA ARG A 17 -4.06 -14.97 15.05
C ARG A 17 -4.09 -15.64 13.68
N THR A 18 -4.93 -15.16 12.76
CA THR A 18 -5.14 -15.77 11.44
C THR A 18 -4.21 -15.18 10.40
N TYR A 19 -4.08 -13.85 10.37
CA TYR A 19 -3.15 -13.14 9.50
C TYR A 19 -2.31 -12.15 10.29
N PHE A 20 -1.00 -12.19 10.10
CA PHE A 20 -0.09 -11.18 10.66
C PHE A 20 -0.15 -9.92 9.82
N HIS A 21 -1.00 -8.98 10.25
CA HIS A 21 -1.14 -7.67 9.62
C HIS A 21 -1.15 -6.56 10.68
N VAL A 22 -0.73 -5.38 10.26
CA VAL A 22 -0.73 -4.15 11.05
C VAL A 22 -0.99 -2.98 10.11
N SER A 23 -1.72 -1.96 10.56
CA SER A 23 -1.89 -0.76 9.74
C SER A 23 -0.58 0.00 9.61
N THR A 24 -0.35 0.64 8.47
CA THR A 24 0.85 1.46 8.22
C THR A 24 1.07 2.49 9.32
N ARG A 25 0.00 3.19 9.74
CA ARG A 25 0.06 4.19 10.81
C ARG A 25 0.51 3.59 12.15
N GLN A 26 -0.03 2.43 12.54
CA GLN A 26 0.38 1.78 13.79
C GLN A 26 1.84 1.35 13.73
N LEU A 27 2.28 0.78 12.61
CA LEU A 27 3.69 0.39 12.43
C LEU A 27 4.62 1.60 12.52
N GLN A 28 4.27 2.71 11.85
CA GLN A 28 4.99 3.97 11.93
C GLN A 28 5.07 4.49 13.37
N LEU A 29 3.97 4.49 14.12
CA LEU A 29 3.95 4.95 15.52
C LEU A 29 4.82 4.06 16.43
N VAL A 30 4.80 2.74 16.24
CA VAL A 30 5.65 1.83 17.01
C VAL A 30 7.13 2.09 16.70
N LEU A 31 7.49 2.15 15.42
CA LEU A 31 8.88 2.39 15.01
C LEU A 31 9.37 3.78 15.41
N LEU A 32 8.51 4.79 15.33
CA LEU A 32 8.81 6.14 15.79
C LEU A 32 9.12 6.18 17.28
N LYS A 33 8.27 5.56 18.11
CA LYS A 33 8.53 5.48 19.55
C LYS A 33 9.85 4.77 19.85
N VAL A 34 10.15 3.67 19.16
CA VAL A 34 11.44 2.97 19.30
C VAL A 34 12.60 3.86 18.87
N ALA A 35 12.50 4.56 17.74
CA ALA A 35 13.52 5.47 17.22
C ALA A 35 13.83 6.59 18.23
N LEU A 36 12.80 7.23 18.79
CA LEU A 36 12.96 8.26 19.82
C LEU A 36 13.61 7.71 21.10
N LEU A 37 13.26 6.50 21.52
CA LEU A 37 13.85 5.86 22.71
C LEU A 37 15.35 5.56 22.56
N VAL A 38 15.83 5.32 21.33
CA VAL A 38 17.25 5.08 21.05
C VAL A 38 17.99 6.36 20.64
N GLY A 39 17.36 7.53 20.76
CA GLY A 39 18.00 8.83 20.52
C GLY A 39 18.07 9.25 19.05
N VAL A 40 17.22 8.70 18.17
CA VAL A 40 17.10 9.20 16.79
C VAL A 40 16.47 10.60 16.81
N GLU A 41 17.18 11.56 16.23
CA GLU A 41 16.67 12.92 16.00
C GLU A 41 15.68 12.90 14.83
N LEU A 42 14.50 13.48 15.04
CA LEU A 42 13.43 13.54 14.04
C LEU A 42 13.10 14.97 13.66
N HIS A 43 13.11 15.24 12.35
CA HIS A 43 12.62 16.48 11.77
C HIS A 43 11.42 16.16 10.86
N THR A 44 10.27 16.78 11.10
CA THR A 44 8.98 16.40 10.46
C THR A 44 8.54 17.33 9.33
N ALA A 45 9.21 18.48 9.15
CA ALA A 45 8.83 19.53 8.22
C ALA A 45 9.80 19.78 7.04
N PRO A 46 11.13 19.59 7.14
CA PRO A 46 11.99 19.84 6.00
C PRO A 46 11.87 18.71 4.97
N ASP A 47 11.61 19.08 3.72
CA ASP A 47 11.73 18.16 2.59
C ASP A 47 13.21 17.98 2.22
N PHE A 48 13.58 16.77 1.81
CA PHE A 48 14.89 16.53 1.24
C PHE A 48 14.96 17.15 -0.16
N GLU A 49 15.81 18.17 -0.32
CA GLU A 49 15.97 18.86 -1.60
C GLU A 49 17.02 18.19 -2.49
N ALA A 50 18.26 18.06 -2.01
CA ALA A 50 19.37 17.56 -2.81
C ALA A 50 20.52 16.97 -1.99
N ILE A 51 21.35 16.17 -2.66
CA ILE A 51 22.65 15.74 -2.16
C ILE A 51 23.68 16.84 -2.43
N VAL A 52 24.41 17.29 -1.41
CA VAL A 52 25.58 18.17 -1.57
C VAL A 52 26.85 17.34 -1.80
N PRO A 53 27.89 17.90 -2.43
CA PRO A 53 29.16 17.22 -2.61
C PRO A 53 29.72 16.64 -1.28
N PRO A 54 30.32 15.43 -1.27
CA PRO A 54 30.82 14.76 -0.06
C PRO A 54 31.72 15.59 0.87
N GLN A 55 32.42 16.59 0.34
CA GLN A 55 33.25 17.51 1.12
C GLN A 55 32.46 18.53 1.94
N LEU A 56 31.23 18.86 1.53
CA LEU A 56 30.31 19.78 2.20
C LEU A 56 29.26 19.03 3.02
N SER A 57 29.13 17.71 2.83
CA SER A 57 28.15 16.90 3.54
C SER A 57 28.51 16.80 5.03
N PRO A 58 27.58 17.15 5.94
CA PRO A 58 27.78 16.95 7.37
C PRO A 58 27.73 15.47 7.78
N VAL A 59 27.29 14.59 6.88
CA VAL A 59 27.11 13.15 7.12
C VAL A 59 27.94 12.30 6.17
N SER A 60 28.24 11.08 6.60
CA SER A 60 28.96 10.07 5.80
C SER A 60 28.03 9.11 5.04
N ALA A 61 26.73 9.11 5.36
CA ALA A 61 25.73 8.25 4.74
C ALA A 61 24.36 8.93 4.65
N VAL A 62 23.64 8.68 3.54
CA VAL A 62 22.25 9.08 3.32
C VAL A 62 21.46 7.86 2.85
N LEU A 63 20.31 7.61 3.47
CA LEU A 63 19.43 6.48 3.14
C LEU A 63 18.07 7.01 2.70
N GLY A 64 17.70 6.73 1.45
CA GLY A 64 16.39 7.08 0.90
C GLY A 64 15.37 6.03 1.29
N ALA A 65 14.35 6.45 2.03
CA ALA A 65 13.18 5.64 2.38
C ALA A 65 11.88 6.39 2.04
N SER A 66 11.90 7.17 0.95
CA SER A 66 10.85 8.10 0.52
C SER A 66 9.74 7.48 -0.34
N GLY A 67 9.65 6.15 -0.35
CA GLY A 67 8.68 5.40 -1.15
C GLY A 67 8.96 5.50 -2.66
N THR A 68 7.94 5.77 -3.46
CA THR A 68 8.07 5.92 -4.92
C THR A 68 8.72 7.24 -5.36
N ASN A 69 8.97 8.17 -4.42
CA ASN A 69 9.70 9.41 -4.72
C ASN A 69 11.17 9.11 -5.07
N ASN A 70 11.66 9.70 -6.16
CA ASN A 70 12.95 9.42 -6.77
C ASN A 70 14.04 10.47 -6.49
N ALA A 71 13.82 11.42 -5.57
CA ALA A 71 14.73 12.55 -5.33
C ALA A 71 16.19 12.15 -5.00
N LEU A 72 16.42 10.95 -4.45
CA LEU A 72 17.75 10.49 -4.05
C LEU A 72 18.46 9.61 -5.10
N ALA A 73 17.73 8.89 -5.94
CA ALA A 73 18.36 7.86 -6.79
C ALA A 73 19.18 8.49 -7.92
N GLU A 74 18.61 9.45 -8.66
CA GLU A 74 19.29 10.10 -9.77
C GLU A 74 20.58 10.82 -9.34
N PRO A 75 20.61 11.65 -8.27
CA PRO A 75 21.84 12.26 -7.78
C PRO A 75 22.90 11.25 -7.31
N ALA A 76 22.48 10.05 -6.91
CA ALA A 76 23.38 8.96 -6.52
C ALA A 76 23.88 8.14 -7.72
N GLY A 77 23.44 8.47 -8.94
CA GLY A 77 23.69 7.68 -10.15
C GLY A 77 23.04 6.30 -10.09
N ILE A 78 21.91 6.17 -9.40
CA ILE A 78 21.10 4.95 -9.30
C ILE A 78 19.91 5.11 -10.25
N GLU A 79 19.78 4.17 -11.19
CA GLU A 79 18.69 4.18 -12.16
C GLU A 79 17.50 3.40 -11.61
N ARG A 80 16.31 4.01 -11.65
CA ARG A 80 15.05 3.31 -11.38
C ARG A 80 14.33 3.02 -12.69
N PHE A 81 13.97 1.77 -12.90
CA PHE A 81 13.27 1.32 -14.10
C PHE A 81 12.07 0.44 -13.76
N VAL A 82 11.06 0.48 -14.63
CA VAL A 82 9.88 -0.38 -14.54
C VAL A 82 10.24 -1.76 -15.07
N PHE A 83 10.18 -2.77 -14.21
CA PHE A 83 10.55 -4.15 -14.56
C PHE A 83 9.34 -5.05 -14.82
N CYS A 84 8.15 -4.64 -14.40
CA CYS A 84 6.90 -5.35 -14.65
C CYS A 84 5.84 -4.36 -15.14
N GLN A 85 5.22 -4.67 -16.27
CA GLN A 85 4.05 -3.99 -16.79
C GLN A 85 2.95 -5.02 -17.03
N LYS A 86 2.05 -5.15 -16.06
CA LYS A 86 0.90 -6.03 -16.16
C LYS A 86 -0.28 -5.33 -15.54
N GLU A 87 -1.33 -5.12 -16.34
CA GLU A 87 -2.53 -4.44 -15.87
C GLU A 87 -3.06 -5.03 -14.55
N SER A 88 -3.08 -4.18 -13.54
CA SER A 88 -3.53 -4.51 -12.19
C SER A 88 -4.23 -3.30 -11.60
N LEU A 89 -5.56 -3.36 -11.59
CA LEU A 89 -6.39 -2.30 -11.01
C LEU A 89 -6.78 -2.73 -9.60
N GLY A 90 -6.44 -1.94 -8.59
CA GLY A 90 -6.75 -2.25 -7.20
C GLY A 90 -7.80 -1.32 -6.64
N ILE A 91 -8.75 -1.87 -5.88
CA ILE A 91 -9.66 -1.11 -5.03
C ILE A 91 -9.23 -1.35 -3.59
N VAL A 92 -9.06 -0.25 -2.86
CA VAL A 92 -8.79 -0.25 -1.42
C VAL A 92 -9.98 0.44 -0.76
N CYS A 93 -10.61 -0.25 0.19
CA CYS A 93 -11.60 0.38 1.05
C CYS A 93 -11.41 -0.01 2.51
N TYR A 94 -11.72 0.92 3.40
CA TYR A 94 -11.80 0.64 4.81
C TYR A 94 -12.85 1.48 5.51
N PHE A 95 -13.42 0.91 6.57
CA PHE A 95 -14.44 1.52 7.40
C PHE A 95 -14.26 1.14 8.88
N PRO A 96 -14.76 1.96 9.83
CA PRO A 96 -14.64 1.69 11.25
C PRO A 96 -15.11 0.28 11.62
N ASN A 97 -14.34 -0.42 12.46
CA ASN A 97 -14.79 -1.62 13.16
C ASN A 97 -15.33 -1.20 14.52
N LEU A 98 -16.64 -1.32 14.72
CA LEU A 98 -17.29 -0.94 15.99
C LEU A 98 -17.17 -2.03 17.07
N GLU A 99 -16.43 -3.10 16.79
CA GLU A 99 -16.21 -4.26 17.67
C GLU A 99 -17.52 -4.91 18.14
N THR A 100 -18.59 -4.84 17.34
CA THR A 100 -19.86 -5.51 17.66
C THR A 100 -19.72 -7.04 17.59
N SER A 101 -20.67 -7.77 18.20
CA SER A 101 -20.65 -9.24 18.19
C SER A 101 -20.75 -9.84 16.78
N GLU A 102 -21.39 -9.13 15.84
CA GLU A 102 -21.48 -9.55 14.43
C GLU A 102 -20.14 -9.36 13.71
N GLU A 103 -19.54 -8.18 13.81
CA GLU A 103 -18.22 -7.86 13.23
C GLU A 103 -17.14 -8.79 13.76
N THR A 104 -17.22 -9.16 15.05
CA THR A 104 -16.22 -10.01 15.70
C THR A 104 -16.24 -11.46 15.23
N LYS A 105 -17.39 -11.94 14.74
CA LYS A 105 -17.55 -13.30 14.20
C LYS A 105 -17.03 -13.44 12.77
N VAL A 106 -16.84 -12.33 12.06
CA VAL A 106 -16.36 -12.38 10.68
C VAL A 106 -14.91 -12.85 10.64
N LYS A 107 -14.67 -13.87 9.83
CA LYS A 107 -13.34 -14.42 9.61
C LYS A 107 -12.61 -13.60 8.56
N GLU A 108 -11.35 -13.30 8.83
CA GLU A 108 -10.44 -12.74 7.86
C GLU A 108 -10.18 -13.74 6.74
N PHE A 109 -9.83 -13.23 5.56
CA PHE A 109 -9.54 -14.08 4.41
C PHE A 109 -8.62 -13.41 3.41
N SER A 110 -7.93 -14.24 2.63
CA SER A 110 -7.19 -13.85 1.45
C SER A 110 -7.49 -14.85 0.34
N TRP A 111 -8.19 -14.40 -0.70
CA TRP A 111 -8.57 -15.23 -1.82
C TRP A 111 -7.86 -14.75 -3.08
N THR A 112 -7.22 -15.69 -3.77
CA THR A 112 -6.54 -15.41 -5.03
C THR A 112 -7.03 -16.37 -6.11
N THR A 113 -7.12 -15.87 -7.34
CA THR A 113 -7.40 -16.68 -8.54
C THR A 113 -6.32 -17.73 -8.79
N GLN A 114 -5.07 -17.43 -8.43
CA GLN A 114 -3.95 -18.37 -8.50
C GLN A 114 -4.22 -19.65 -7.71
N LEU A 115 -4.89 -19.53 -6.56
CA LEU A 115 -5.28 -20.67 -5.72
C LEU A 115 -6.68 -21.23 -6.06
N LYS A 116 -7.29 -20.81 -7.19
CA LYS A 116 -8.61 -21.25 -7.67
C LYS A 116 -9.70 -21.26 -6.60
N HIS A 117 -9.73 -20.24 -5.75
CA HIS A 117 -10.64 -20.22 -4.60
C HIS A 117 -12.12 -20.26 -5.04
N LYS A 118 -12.90 -21.21 -4.51
CA LYS A 118 -14.31 -21.44 -4.89
C LYS A 118 -15.19 -20.20 -4.75
N MET A 119 -14.86 -19.29 -3.82
CA MET A 119 -15.63 -18.06 -3.60
C MET A 119 -15.52 -17.08 -4.77
N LEU A 120 -14.36 -16.95 -5.40
CA LEU A 120 -14.20 -16.08 -6.59
C LEU A 120 -15.02 -16.60 -7.78
N HIS A 121 -15.20 -17.91 -7.88
CA HIS A 121 -16.11 -18.49 -8.87
C HIS A 121 -17.58 -18.16 -8.58
N LYS A 122 -18.00 -18.19 -7.31
CA LYS A 122 -19.36 -17.77 -6.91
C LYS A 122 -19.59 -16.27 -7.16
N MET A 123 -18.60 -15.41 -6.87
CA MET A 123 -18.66 -13.98 -7.18
C MET A 123 -18.86 -13.73 -8.68
N ARG A 124 -18.15 -14.50 -9.52
CA ARG A 124 -18.30 -14.39 -10.97
C ARG A 124 -19.73 -14.70 -11.44
N LYS A 125 -20.43 -15.63 -10.79
CA LYS A 125 -21.83 -15.96 -11.12
C LYS A 125 -22.81 -14.81 -10.83
N VAL A 126 -22.49 -13.94 -9.87
CA VAL A 126 -23.26 -12.71 -9.58
C VAL A 126 -22.70 -11.48 -10.32
N GLY A 127 -21.80 -11.68 -11.29
CA GLY A 127 -21.24 -10.59 -12.09
C GLY A 127 -20.19 -9.74 -11.35
N LEU A 128 -19.57 -10.27 -10.29
CA LEU A 128 -18.43 -9.68 -9.58
C LEU A 128 -17.15 -10.43 -9.97
N VAL A 129 -16.30 -9.81 -10.78
CA VAL A 129 -15.13 -10.46 -11.38
C VAL A 129 -13.85 -9.85 -10.83
N LEU A 130 -13.26 -10.55 -9.86
CA LEU A 130 -12.02 -10.17 -9.17
C LEU A 130 -10.91 -11.20 -9.43
N GLU A 131 -9.67 -10.73 -9.48
CA GLU A 131 -8.47 -11.57 -9.46
C GLU A 131 -8.08 -12.00 -8.06
N ASN A 132 -8.23 -11.11 -7.09
CA ASN A 132 -7.98 -11.36 -5.70
C ASN A 132 -8.86 -10.45 -4.83
N ILE A 133 -9.05 -10.87 -3.58
CA ILE A 133 -9.65 -10.06 -2.53
C ILE A 133 -9.07 -10.49 -1.18
N VAL A 134 -8.67 -9.51 -0.39
CA VAL A 134 -8.12 -9.69 0.95
C VAL A 134 -8.95 -8.86 1.91
N TYR A 135 -9.29 -9.46 3.04
CA TYR A 135 -9.99 -8.81 4.14
C TYR A 135 -9.24 -9.04 5.45
N PHE A 136 -8.90 -7.94 6.11
CA PHE A 136 -8.29 -7.91 7.43
C PHE A 136 -9.17 -7.13 8.41
N ARG A 137 -9.21 -7.60 9.65
CA ARG A 137 -10.02 -7.04 10.73
C ARG A 137 -9.10 -6.53 11.84
N GLY A 138 -8.88 -5.21 11.84
CA GLY A 138 -8.15 -4.51 12.89
C GLY A 138 -9.05 -3.50 13.62
N GLU A 139 -8.52 -2.30 13.85
CA GLU A 139 -9.32 -1.13 14.26
C GLU A 139 -10.29 -0.67 13.17
N MET A 140 -10.00 -1.06 11.93
CA MET A 140 -10.84 -0.85 10.75
C MET A 140 -11.08 -2.19 10.07
N HIS A 141 -12.22 -2.34 9.41
CA HIS A 141 -12.39 -3.34 8.36
C HIS A 141 -11.58 -2.87 7.15
N TYR A 142 -10.59 -3.64 6.73
CA TYR A 142 -9.72 -3.30 5.62
C TYR A 142 -9.89 -4.31 4.50
N LEU A 143 -10.24 -3.84 3.30
CA LEU A 143 -10.35 -4.66 2.12
C LEU A 143 -9.47 -4.11 1.00
N VAL A 144 -8.78 -5.04 0.34
CA VAL A 144 -8.08 -4.79 -0.93
C VAL A 144 -8.56 -5.83 -1.92
N MET A 145 -8.87 -5.41 -3.13
CA MET A 145 -9.33 -6.30 -4.18
C MET A 145 -8.83 -5.83 -5.54
N THR A 146 -8.60 -6.77 -6.45
CA THR A 146 -8.17 -6.48 -7.81
C THR A 146 -9.29 -6.82 -8.79
N PRO A 147 -10.20 -5.88 -9.12
CA PRO A 147 -11.21 -6.09 -10.16
C PRO A 147 -10.59 -6.18 -11.56
N LYS A 148 -11.29 -6.89 -12.46
CA LYS A 148 -10.97 -6.84 -13.89
C LYS A 148 -11.53 -5.58 -14.54
N ARG A 149 -10.78 -4.95 -15.46
CA ARG A 149 -11.23 -3.77 -16.24
C ARG A 149 -12.63 -3.93 -16.82
N HIS A 150 -12.89 -5.04 -17.52
CA HIS A 150 -14.21 -5.26 -18.14
C HIS A 150 -15.36 -5.17 -17.11
N ASN A 151 -15.12 -5.60 -15.87
CA ASN A 151 -16.13 -5.58 -14.83
C ASN A 151 -16.41 -4.15 -14.35
N LEU A 152 -15.37 -3.32 -14.21
CA LEU A 152 -15.50 -1.89 -13.90
C LEU A 152 -16.30 -1.14 -14.98
N VAL A 153 -16.05 -1.45 -16.25
CA VAL A 153 -16.75 -0.83 -17.39
C VAL A 153 -18.21 -1.26 -17.43
N VAL A 154 -18.49 -2.58 -17.37
CA VAL A 154 -19.87 -3.11 -17.41
C VAL A 154 -20.70 -2.62 -16.23
N ARG A 155 -20.10 -2.51 -15.03
CA ARG A 155 -20.76 -1.99 -13.83
C ARG A 155 -20.80 -0.46 -13.78
N ARG A 156 -20.33 0.23 -14.82
CA ARG A 156 -20.28 1.70 -14.94
C ARG A 156 -19.54 2.39 -13.80
N VAL A 157 -18.59 1.70 -13.16
CA VAL A 157 -17.71 2.27 -12.13
C VAL A 157 -16.80 3.35 -12.74
N VAL A 158 -16.40 3.13 -13.99
CA VAL A 158 -15.67 4.10 -14.82
C VAL A 158 -16.62 4.69 -15.86
N LYS A 159 -16.50 5.99 -16.13
CA LYS A 159 -17.34 6.71 -17.10
C LYS A 159 -16.94 6.36 -18.54
N LYS A 160 -15.64 6.32 -18.82
CA LYS A 160 -15.06 5.98 -20.12
C LYS A 160 -13.99 4.90 -19.97
N ASN A 161 -13.97 3.97 -20.93
CA ASN A 161 -12.94 2.92 -20.99
C ASN A 161 -11.69 3.46 -21.69
N HIS A 162 -10.80 4.12 -20.92
CA HIS A 162 -9.51 4.58 -21.42
C HIS A 162 -8.55 3.41 -21.64
N PRO A 163 -7.72 3.43 -22.71
CA PRO A 163 -6.75 2.37 -22.99
C PRO A 163 -5.63 2.32 -21.94
N ASN A 164 -5.16 3.48 -21.49
CA ASN A 164 -4.17 3.59 -20.42
C ASN A 164 -4.83 3.34 -19.04
N PRO A 165 -4.33 2.39 -18.23
CA PRO A 165 -4.84 2.11 -16.88
C PRO A 165 -4.80 3.32 -15.95
N ALA A 166 -3.75 4.15 -16.03
CA ALA A 166 -3.63 5.36 -15.22
C ALA A 166 -4.79 6.33 -15.49
N ASP A 167 -5.15 6.53 -16.76
CA ASP A 167 -6.28 7.38 -17.16
C ASP A 167 -7.63 6.78 -16.79
N LEU A 168 -7.73 5.45 -16.79
CA LEU A 168 -8.95 4.72 -16.43
C LEU A 168 -9.35 4.97 -14.98
N VAL A 169 -8.39 5.05 -14.06
CA VAL A 169 -8.63 5.18 -12.61
C VAL A 169 -8.57 6.62 -12.10
N ARG A 170 -8.41 7.61 -12.97
CA ARG A 170 -8.44 9.03 -12.58
C ARG A 170 -9.78 9.38 -11.94
N THR A 171 -9.72 10.24 -10.93
CA THR A 171 -10.88 10.67 -10.13
C THR A 171 -12.01 11.26 -10.98
N ASP A 172 -11.67 12.03 -12.02
CA ASP A 172 -12.61 12.62 -12.99
C ASP A 172 -13.37 11.54 -13.81
N ASN A 173 -12.74 10.39 -14.06
CA ASN A 173 -13.32 9.26 -14.79
C ASN A 173 -14.12 8.30 -13.89
N ILE A 174 -14.07 8.43 -12.56
CA ILE A 174 -14.83 7.55 -11.66
C ILE A 174 -16.28 8.05 -11.51
N ASN A 175 -17.23 7.12 -11.65
CA ASN A 175 -18.61 7.33 -11.25
C ASN A 175 -18.74 6.90 -9.78
N HIS A 176 -18.77 7.88 -8.86
CA HIS A 176 -18.75 7.61 -7.42
C HIS A 176 -19.96 6.81 -6.93
N ASP A 177 -21.16 7.02 -7.48
CA ASP A 177 -22.36 6.30 -7.06
C ASP A 177 -22.28 4.83 -7.46
N ALA A 178 -21.94 4.57 -8.73
CA ALA A 178 -21.75 3.21 -9.24
C ALA A 178 -20.58 2.51 -8.52
N PHE A 179 -19.51 3.25 -8.23
CA PHE A 179 -18.35 2.73 -7.50
C PHE A 179 -18.72 2.32 -6.07
N HIS A 180 -19.46 3.16 -5.36
CA HIS A 180 -19.93 2.89 -4.01
C HIS A 180 -20.85 1.66 -3.98
N LEU A 181 -21.81 1.58 -4.91
CA LEU A 181 -22.71 0.43 -5.05
C LEU A 181 -21.94 -0.86 -5.34
N PHE A 182 -20.97 -0.82 -6.26
CA PHE A 182 -20.15 -1.97 -6.63
C PHE A 182 -19.37 -2.53 -5.44
N VAL A 183 -18.72 -1.67 -4.65
CA VAL A 183 -17.96 -2.12 -3.47
C VAL A 183 -18.89 -2.58 -2.35
N ASN A 184 -20.04 -1.93 -2.16
CA ASN A 184 -21.03 -2.37 -1.18
C ASN A 184 -21.60 -3.76 -1.53
N GLU A 185 -21.83 -4.06 -2.81
CA GLU A 185 -22.23 -5.40 -3.28
C GLU A 185 -21.18 -6.46 -2.93
N ILE A 186 -19.90 -6.14 -3.09
CA ILE A 186 -18.78 -7.03 -2.72
C ILE A 186 -18.74 -7.26 -1.20
N VAL A 187 -18.82 -6.19 -0.40
CA VAL A 187 -18.80 -6.26 1.07
C VAL A 187 -19.97 -7.10 1.60
N ASN A 188 -21.16 -6.91 1.03
CA ASN A 188 -22.35 -7.71 1.36
C ASN A 188 -22.18 -9.17 0.94
N PHE A 189 -21.64 -9.44 -0.25
CA PHE A 189 -21.40 -10.79 -0.73
C PHE A 189 -20.46 -11.59 0.18
N VAL A 190 -19.40 -10.95 0.68
CA VAL A 190 -18.44 -11.59 1.61
C VAL A 190 -18.95 -11.65 3.05
N GLY A 191 -20.11 -11.06 3.34
CA GLY A 191 -20.78 -11.14 4.64
C GLY A 191 -20.14 -10.30 5.73
N ILE A 192 -19.50 -9.18 5.38
CA ILE A 192 -18.98 -8.24 6.39
C ILE A 192 -20.10 -7.25 6.75
N PRO A 193 -20.57 -7.20 8.01
CA PRO A 193 -21.61 -6.27 8.41
C PRO A 193 -21.04 -4.85 8.38
N ARG A 194 -21.66 -3.98 7.58
CA ARG A 194 -21.28 -2.57 7.46
C ARG A 194 -22.34 -1.70 8.11
N LYS A 195 -21.98 -1.04 9.22
CA LYS A 195 -22.87 -0.13 9.97
C LYS A 195 -22.56 1.35 9.72
N THR A 196 -21.45 1.65 9.05
CA THR A 196 -20.93 2.99 8.81
C THR A 196 -20.47 3.16 7.36
N ASP A 197 -20.33 4.40 6.92
CA ASP A 197 -19.75 4.71 5.63
C ASP A 197 -18.26 4.39 5.51
N PHE A 198 -17.81 4.25 4.27
CA PHE A 198 -16.40 4.05 3.96
C PHE A 198 -15.62 5.27 4.43
N ALA A 199 -14.69 5.08 5.36
CA ALA A 199 -13.75 6.12 5.74
C ALA A 199 -12.78 6.42 4.59
N ARG A 200 -12.49 5.42 3.75
CA ARG A 200 -11.85 5.60 2.45
C ARG A 200 -12.34 4.54 1.48
N LEU A 201 -12.57 4.98 0.25
CA LEU A 201 -12.85 4.15 -0.90
C LEU A 201 -12.07 4.72 -2.08
N SER A 202 -11.06 4.00 -2.55
CA SER A 202 -10.19 4.46 -3.63
C SER A 202 -9.88 3.33 -4.60
N ILE A 203 -9.78 3.68 -5.88
CA ILE A 203 -9.25 2.82 -6.94
C ILE A 203 -7.84 3.32 -7.32
N ILE A 204 -6.92 2.40 -7.57
CA ILE A 204 -5.49 2.66 -7.75
C ILE A 204 -4.98 1.79 -8.89
N ASP A 205 -4.05 2.34 -9.68
CA ASP A 205 -3.30 1.60 -10.69
C ASP A 205 -2.03 0.99 -10.07
N PHE A 206 -1.92 -0.34 -10.11
CA PHE A 206 -0.74 -1.11 -9.70
C PHE A 206 -0.05 -1.77 -10.91
N SER A 207 -0.29 -1.26 -12.12
CA SER A 207 0.13 -1.93 -13.35
C SER A 207 1.64 -1.88 -13.59
N SER A 208 2.32 -0.86 -13.04
CA SER A 208 3.76 -0.68 -13.13
C SER A 208 4.41 -0.97 -11.79
N LEU A 209 5.43 -1.83 -11.80
CA LEU A 209 6.32 -2.03 -10.66
C LEU A 209 7.72 -1.56 -11.04
N ALA A 210 8.29 -0.66 -10.24
CA ALA A 210 9.63 -0.15 -10.42
C ALA A 210 10.63 -0.73 -9.41
N ARG A 211 11.89 -0.78 -9.82
CA ARG A 211 13.03 -1.14 -8.96
C ARG A 211 14.26 -0.33 -9.34
N ALA A 212 15.20 -0.22 -8.42
CA ALA A 212 16.52 0.32 -8.70
C ALA A 212 17.44 -0.74 -9.34
N ASP A 213 18.37 -0.29 -10.19
CA ASP A 213 19.45 -1.12 -10.77
C ASP A 213 20.45 -1.60 -9.72
N LYS A 214 20.69 -0.77 -8.69
CA LYS A 214 21.54 -1.07 -7.54
C LYS A 214 20.95 -0.51 -6.25
N ALA A 215 21.27 -1.17 -5.13
CA ALA A 215 20.76 -0.77 -3.82
C ALA A 215 21.46 0.46 -3.23
N ALA A 216 22.71 0.72 -3.64
CA ALA A 216 23.52 1.80 -3.11
C ALA A 216 24.61 2.24 -4.09
N SER A 217 25.17 3.43 -3.83
CA SER A 217 26.27 4.05 -4.56
C SER A 217 27.19 4.78 -3.57
N ILE A 218 28.42 5.05 -3.98
CA ILE A 218 29.37 5.86 -3.20
C ILE A 218 29.77 7.07 -4.03
N LEU A 219 29.40 8.25 -3.57
CA LEU A 219 29.83 9.51 -4.17
C LEU A 219 31.18 9.91 -3.57
N THR A 220 32.11 10.38 -4.41
CA THR A 220 33.44 10.80 -3.97
C THR A 220 33.73 12.22 -4.44
N SER A 221 34.23 13.07 -3.54
CA SER A 221 34.70 14.41 -3.86
C SER A 221 35.84 14.77 -2.93
N HIS A 222 36.98 15.22 -3.48
CA HIS A 222 38.17 15.65 -2.73
C HIS A 222 38.61 14.64 -1.66
N GLY A 223 38.63 13.34 -2.02
CA GLY A 223 39.01 12.25 -1.11
C GLY A 223 37.97 11.89 -0.04
N ARG A 224 36.88 12.65 0.09
CA ARG A 224 35.74 12.33 0.97
C ARG A 224 34.74 11.46 0.24
N LYS A 225 34.14 10.51 0.97
CA LYS A 225 33.15 9.56 0.46
C LYS A 225 31.81 9.76 1.15
N LEU A 226 30.73 9.66 0.39
CA LEU A 226 29.35 9.67 0.88
C LEU A 226 28.66 8.39 0.40
N TYR A 227 28.21 7.57 1.35
CA TYR A 227 27.39 6.40 1.06
C TYR A 227 25.94 6.82 0.79
N VAL A 228 25.36 6.39 -0.32
CA VAL A 228 23.95 6.67 -0.63
C VAL A 228 23.24 5.36 -0.88
N GLY A 229 22.21 5.04 -0.10
CA GLY A 229 21.44 3.79 -0.22
C GLY A 229 19.94 4.04 -0.38
N LEU A 230 19.24 3.11 -1.03
CA LEU A 230 17.78 3.09 -1.15
C LEU A 230 17.18 1.96 -0.32
N ILE A 231 16.04 2.19 0.34
CA ILE A 231 15.39 1.24 1.25
C ILE A 231 13.87 1.26 1.05
N GLY A 232 13.24 0.09 1.10
CA GLY A 232 11.78 -0.05 0.93
C GLY A 232 11.36 0.17 -0.51
N ASP A 233 10.19 0.79 -0.71
CA ASP A 233 9.61 0.98 -2.06
C ASP A 233 10.46 1.89 -2.96
N SER A 234 11.45 2.61 -2.40
CA SER A 234 12.41 3.35 -3.22
C SER A 234 13.43 2.45 -3.91
N LEU A 235 13.73 1.30 -3.31
CA LEU A 235 14.62 0.27 -3.85
C LEU A 235 13.84 -0.71 -4.72
N LEU A 236 12.73 -1.24 -4.20
CA LEU A 236 11.94 -2.27 -4.85
C LEU A 236 10.47 -2.13 -4.42
N GLU A 237 9.60 -1.87 -5.37
CA GLU A 237 8.17 -1.84 -5.12
C GLU A 237 7.62 -3.27 -4.88
N PRO A 238 6.66 -3.42 -3.95
CA PRO A 238 6.14 -4.73 -3.58
C PRO A 238 5.34 -5.38 -4.72
N VAL A 239 5.53 -6.70 -4.90
CA VAL A 239 4.84 -7.54 -5.89
C VAL A 239 3.57 -8.17 -5.32
#